data_AF-A0A6J5FAE6-F1
#
_entry.id   AF-A0A6J5FAE6-F1
#
_cell.length_a   1.000
_cell.length_b   1.000
_cell.length_c   1.000
_cell.angle_alpha   90.00
_cell.angle_beta   90.00
_cell.angle_gamma   90.00
#
_symmetry.space_group_name_H-M   'P 1'
#
loop_
_entity.id
_entity.type
_entity.pdbx_description
1 polymer ?
#
loop_
_entity_poly.entity_id
_entity_poly.type
_entity_poly.pdbx_seq_one_letter_code
_entity_poly.pdbx_strand_id
1 'polypeptide(L)'
;MEQLDIFADSRDVMLRNDVLERLQLRDAVAARAALAELACAYPDDAGLPAMTVLVNELQCAGSAPFADHAALAIAVRRLENEVTPAAAHVLPAQTVRAWLAPCWRSLAKRAAPLPFRNAHAEHHATPLWLLVGDWAAAHEAVEGIDSWWRIPSPLAWMAEARCRVDGLDAAWPLIVELAWLAPARFAALLPRLGDASLDALRRRFDAEFPGMGEVEDYSWFPAWLLVVKPALSGRLGDARTQPGLAASRAAALLGELLRREHEGDQHKLVSLRQRLSRLHAGLFRAYMATRKVQHR
;
A
#
# COMPACT_ATOMS: atom_id res chain seq x y z
N MET A 1 -21.36 42.15 -33.42
CA MET A 1 -19.96 42.48 -33.09
C MET A 1 -19.87 42.51 -31.58
N GLU A 2 -19.56 41.37 -30.97
CA GLU A 2 -19.27 41.28 -29.53
C GLU A 2 -17.85 41.81 -29.33
N GLN A 3 -17.74 42.99 -28.73
CA GLN A 3 -16.49 43.46 -28.16
C GLN A 3 -16.30 42.65 -26.87
N LEU A 4 -15.47 41.60 -26.95
CA LEU A 4 -15.01 40.83 -25.79
C LEU A 4 -14.61 41.80 -24.67
N ASP A 5 -15.29 41.71 -23.54
CA ASP A 5 -15.07 42.59 -22.39
C ASP A 5 -13.83 42.13 -21.63
N ILE A 6 -12.66 42.41 -22.22
CA ILE A 6 -11.33 42.01 -21.75
C ILE A 6 -11.08 42.46 -20.30
N PHE A 7 -11.80 43.48 -19.82
CA PHE A 7 -11.68 43.97 -18.44
C PHE A 7 -12.52 43.16 -17.45
N ALA A 8 -13.75 42.77 -17.83
CA ALA A 8 -14.56 41.85 -17.03
C ALA A 8 -13.90 40.48 -16.90
N ASP A 9 -13.32 39.99 -18.00
CA ASP A 9 -12.52 38.74 -18.08
C ASP A 9 -11.15 38.85 -17.35
N SER A 10 -10.70 40.06 -17.03
CA SER A 10 -9.47 40.25 -16.23
C SER A 10 -9.75 40.22 -14.73
N ARG A 11 -10.93 40.74 -14.31
CA ARG A 11 -11.30 40.84 -12.90
C ARG A 11 -11.82 39.52 -12.35
N ASP A 12 -12.58 38.74 -13.13
CA ASP A 12 -13.01 37.41 -12.70
C ASP A 12 -11.80 36.47 -12.52
N VAL A 13 -10.84 36.51 -13.45
CA VAL A 13 -9.59 35.73 -13.40
C VAL A 13 -8.74 36.16 -12.21
N MET A 14 -8.63 37.47 -11.94
CA MET A 14 -7.91 37.99 -10.78
C MET A 14 -8.52 37.47 -9.46
N LEU A 15 -9.83 37.64 -9.26
CA LEU A 15 -10.51 37.19 -8.03
C LEU A 15 -10.44 35.67 -7.88
N ARG A 16 -10.56 34.93 -8.98
CA ARG A 16 -10.39 33.47 -8.98
C ARG A 16 -8.98 33.08 -8.54
N ASN A 17 -7.96 33.73 -9.09
CA ASN A 17 -6.57 33.49 -8.74
C ASN A 17 -6.28 33.83 -7.27
N ASP A 18 -6.89 34.89 -6.73
CA ASP A 18 -6.75 35.26 -5.32
C ASP A 18 -7.29 34.14 -4.41
N VAL A 19 -8.47 33.58 -4.72
CA VAL A 19 -9.01 32.42 -3.98
C VAL A 19 -8.05 31.22 -4.06
N LEU A 20 -7.56 30.90 -5.26
CA LEU A 20 -6.65 29.78 -5.49
C LEU A 20 -5.32 29.94 -4.73
N GLU A 21 -4.74 31.14 -4.71
CA GLU A 21 -3.54 31.45 -3.96
C GLU A 21 -3.75 31.17 -2.46
N ARG A 22 -4.84 31.66 -1.88
CA ARG A 22 -5.14 31.44 -0.45
C ARG A 22 -5.45 29.98 -0.12
N LEU A 23 -6.11 29.27 -1.02
CA LEU A 23 -6.31 27.82 -0.90
C LEU A 23 -4.99 27.06 -0.94
N GLN A 24 -4.06 27.42 -1.82
CA GLN A 24 -2.72 26.82 -1.91
C GLN A 24 -1.89 27.08 -0.65
N LEU A 25 -1.96 28.30 -0.11
CA LEU A 25 -1.36 28.67 1.17
C LEU A 25 -2.08 28.04 2.38
N ARG A 26 -3.24 27.42 2.17
CA ARG A 26 -4.11 26.84 3.19
C ARG A 26 -4.54 27.84 4.28
N ASP A 27 -4.67 29.12 3.92
CA ASP A 27 -5.19 30.16 4.81
C ASP A 27 -6.73 30.15 4.75
N ALA A 28 -7.35 29.47 5.72
CA ALA A 28 -8.80 29.30 5.77
C ALA A 28 -9.57 30.64 5.90
N VAL A 29 -8.98 31.63 6.57
CA VAL A 29 -9.63 32.93 6.82
C VAL A 29 -9.55 33.79 5.57
N ALA A 30 -8.34 33.93 5.01
CA ALA A 30 -8.16 34.71 3.79
C ALA A 30 -8.87 34.08 2.58
N ALA A 31 -8.85 32.75 2.45
CA ALA A 31 -9.57 32.06 1.38
C ALA A 31 -11.09 32.25 1.48
N ARG A 32 -11.66 32.29 2.71
CA ARG A 32 -13.08 32.60 2.91
C ARG A 32 -13.43 34.03 2.48
N ALA A 33 -12.59 35.00 2.84
CA ALA A 33 -12.80 36.39 2.47
C ALA A 33 -12.75 36.58 0.94
N ALA A 34 -11.71 36.05 0.29
CA ALA A 34 -11.57 36.09 -1.17
C ALA A 34 -12.73 35.37 -1.88
N LEU A 35 -13.18 34.23 -1.35
CA LEU A 35 -14.32 33.50 -1.93
C LEU A 35 -15.62 34.29 -1.83
N ALA A 36 -15.84 34.99 -0.72
CA ALA A 36 -17.02 35.84 -0.56
C ALA A 36 -17.00 37.03 -1.53
N GLU A 37 -15.83 37.61 -1.80
CA GLU A 37 -15.65 38.67 -2.79
C GLU A 37 -15.96 38.17 -4.21
N LEU A 38 -15.40 37.02 -4.60
CA LEU A 38 -15.70 36.37 -5.88
C LEU A 38 -17.20 36.07 -6.02
N ALA A 39 -17.82 35.47 -5.00
CA ALA A 39 -19.25 35.13 -5.03
C ALA A 39 -20.17 36.35 -5.10
N CYS A 40 -19.77 37.48 -4.50
CA CYS A 40 -20.51 38.72 -4.57
C CYS A 40 -20.42 39.38 -5.96
N ALA A 41 -19.25 39.31 -6.60
CA ALA A 41 -19.01 39.92 -7.91
C ALA A 41 -19.49 39.03 -9.08
N TYR A 42 -19.38 37.70 -8.94
CA TYR A 42 -19.65 36.70 -9.98
C TYR A 42 -20.38 35.49 -9.38
N PRO A 43 -21.67 35.61 -9.01
CA PRO A 43 -22.42 34.56 -8.31
C PRO A 43 -22.60 33.27 -9.13
N ASP A 44 -22.53 33.36 -10.46
CA ASP A 44 -22.69 32.23 -11.39
C ASP A 44 -21.34 31.58 -11.81
N ASP A 45 -20.22 31.95 -11.17
CA ASP A 45 -18.91 31.35 -11.46
C ASP A 45 -18.93 29.84 -11.18
N ALA A 46 -18.59 29.06 -12.21
CA ALA A 46 -18.66 27.59 -12.18
C ALA A 46 -17.72 26.93 -11.15
N GLY A 47 -16.66 27.63 -10.72
CA GLY A 47 -15.70 27.16 -9.73
C GLY A 47 -16.15 27.35 -8.28
N LEU A 48 -17.15 28.22 -8.03
CA LEU A 48 -17.60 28.55 -6.67
C LEU A 48 -18.00 27.33 -5.82
N PRO A 49 -18.75 26.32 -6.32
CA PRO A 49 -19.10 25.16 -5.53
C PRO A 49 -17.86 24.39 -5.05
N ALA A 50 -16.89 24.16 -5.94
CA ALA A 50 -15.67 23.45 -5.61
C ALA A 50 -14.79 24.25 -4.63
N MET A 51 -14.60 25.55 -4.87
CA MET A 51 -13.86 26.42 -3.94
C MET A 51 -14.50 26.47 -2.56
N THR A 52 -15.83 26.49 -2.49
CA THR A 52 -16.59 26.44 -1.23
C THR A 52 -16.29 25.15 -0.44
N VAL A 53 -16.26 23.99 -1.09
CA VAL A 53 -15.91 22.72 -0.46
C VAL A 53 -14.50 22.78 0.14
N LEU A 54 -13.52 23.33 -0.59
CA LEU A 54 -12.14 23.42 -0.12
C LEU A 54 -11.97 24.39 1.05
N VAL A 55 -12.62 25.56 1.00
CA VAL A 55 -12.61 26.51 2.12
C VAL A 55 -13.28 25.90 3.36
N ASN A 56 -14.42 25.22 3.19
CA ASN A 56 -15.06 24.51 4.29
C ASN A 56 -14.14 23.45 4.91
N GLU A 57 -13.41 22.69 4.10
CA GLU A 57 -12.45 21.70 4.59
C GLU A 57 -11.33 22.33 5.42
N LEU A 58 -10.77 23.46 4.99
CA LEU A 58 -9.75 24.17 5.76
C LEU A 58 -10.29 24.68 7.11
N GLN A 59 -11.55 25.09 7.17
CA GLN A 59 -12.18 25.58 8.40
C GLN A 59 -12.61 24.46 9.35
N CYS A 60 -12.99 23.29 8.83
CA CYS A 60 -13.46 22.14 9.60
C CYS A 60 -12.34 21.23 10.12
N ALA A 61 -11.07 21.65 10.03
CA ALA A 61 -9.91 20.89 10.51
C ALA A 61 -9.92 20.73 12.04
N GLY A 62 -10.75 19.82 12.55
CA GLY A 62 -10.83 19.49 13.95
C GLY A 62 -9.61 18.67 14.42
N SER A 63 -9.19 18.89 15.66
CA SER A 63 -8.12 18.12 16.32
C SER A 63 -8.66 16.96 17.17
N ALA A 64 -9.97 16.93 17.42
CA ALA A 64 -10.59 15.93 18.29
C ALA A 64 -10.48 14.51 17.67
N PRO A 65 -10.10 13.50 18.46
CA PRO A 65 -10.15 12.09 18.05
C PRO A 65 -11.54 11.68 17.56
N PHE A 66 -11.59 10.70 16.67
CA PHE A 66 -12.86 10.10 16.28
C PHE A 66 -13.45 9.27 17.42
N ALA A 67 -14.77 9.34 17.60
CA ALA A 67 -15.47 8.56 18.61
C ALA A 67 -15.51 7.07 18.25
N ASP A 68 -15.64 6.75 16.96
CA ASP A 68 -15.73 5.37 16.45
C ASP A 68 -15.29 5.26 14.99
N HIS A 69 -15.28 4.02 14.47
CA HIS A 69 -14.96 3.70 13.08
C HIS A 69 -15.97 4.27 12.08
N ALA A 70 -17.23 4.50 12.47
CA ALA A 70 -18.25 5.03 11.58
C ALA A 70 -18.02 6.52 11.31
N ALA A 71 -17.67 7.28 12.35
CA ALA A 71 -17.27 8.68 12.24
C ALA A 71 -16.04 8.85 11.34
N LEU A 72 -15.05 7.98 11.49
CA LEU A 72 -13.89 7.96 10.58
C LEU A 72 -14.32 7.63 9.15
N ALA A 73 -15.14 6.60 8.94
CA ALA A 73 -15.61 6.21 7.61
C ALA A 73 -16.38 7.34 6.90
N ILE A 74 -17.19 8.11 7.63
CA ILE A 74 -17.87 9.30 7.09
C ILE A 74 -16.83 10.35 6.66
N ALA A 75 -15.83 10.63 7.51
CA ALA A 75 -14.82 11.64 7.21
C ALA A 75 -13.94 11.25 6.01
N VAL A 76 -13.55 9.97 5.91
CA VAL A 76 -12.82 9.43 4.75
C VAL A 76 -13.65 9.58 3.47
N ARG A 77 -14.91 9.11 3.48
CA ARG A 77 -15.81 9.21 2.31
C ARG A 77 -16.01 10.65 1.85
N ARG A 78 -16.14 11.60 2.78
CA ARG A 78 -16.25 13.02 2.44
C ARG A 78 -14.97 13.52 1.76
N LEU A 79 -13.80 13.15 2.27
CA LEU A 79 -12.54 13.57 1.67
C LEU A 79 -12.34 12.96 0.27
N GLU A 80 -12.77 11.71 0.05
CA GLU A 80 -12.69 11.01 -1.24
C GLU A 80 -13.71 11.52 -2.27
N ASN A 81 -14.97 11.70 -1.86
CA ASN A 81 -16.07 11.92 -2.79
C ASN A 81 -16.41 13.40 -3.00
N GLU A 82 -16.02 14.29 -2.08
CA GLU A 82 -16.33 15.73 -2.18
C GLU A 82 -15.05 16.54 -2.34
N VAL A 83 -14.12 16.41 -1.40
CA VAL A 83 -12.94 17.28 -1.33
C VAL A 83 -11.93 16.96 -2.43
N THR A 84 -11.66 15.68 -2.70
CA THR A 84 -10.70 15.28 -3.73
C THR A 84 -11.14 15.72 -5.13
N PRO A 85 -12.41 15.51 -5.56
CA PRO A 85 -12.90 16.03 -6.83
C PRO A 85 -12.90 17.56 -6.88
N ALA A 86 -13.29 18.24 -5.79
CA ALA A 86 -13.24 19.70 -5.73
C ALA A 86 -11.81 20.23 -5.90
N ALA A 87 -10.83 19.60 -5.26
CA ALA A 87 -9.42 19.96 -5.38
C ALA A 87 -8.93 19.75 -6.82
N ALA A 88 -9.28 18.62 -7.44
CA ALA A 88 -8.93 18.33 -8.83
C ALA A 88 -9.60 19.28 -9.85
N HIS A 89 -10.75 19.85 -9.50
CA HIS A 89 -11.48 20.78 -10.37
C HIS A 89 -10.83 22.17 -10.43
N VAL A 90 -10.30 22.67 -9.31
CA VAL A 90 -9.85 24.08 -9.22
C VAL A 90 -8.35 24.25 -9.02
N LEU A 91 -7.66 23.26 -8.45
CA LEU A 91 -6.21 23.33 -8.25
C LEU A 91 -5.46 22.71 -9.43
N PRO A 92 -4.23 23.18 -9.74
CA PRO A 92 -3.39 22.52 -10.72
C PRO A 92 -3.12 21.06 -10.32
N ALA A 93 -3.25 20.12 -11.26
CA ALA A 93 -3.18 18.67 -11.02
C ALA A 93 -1.93 18.23 -10.22
N GLN A 94 -0.79 18.86 -10.47
CA GLN A 94 0.49 18.62 -9.80
C GLN A 94 0.48 19.02 -8.31
N THR A 95 -0.42 19.91 -7.89
CA THR A 95 -0.51 20.40 -6.50
C THR A 95 -1.56 19.67 -5.68
N VAL A 96 -2.56 19.02 -6.31
CA VAL A 96 -3.70 18.38 -5.65
C VAL A 96 -3.24 17.39 -4.58
N ARG A 97 -2.29 16.51 -4.90
CA ARG A 97 -1.78 15.51 -3.94
C ARG A 97 -1.11 16.16 -2.74
N ALA A 98 -0.29 17.18 -2.96
CA ALA A 98 0.39 17.91 -1.89
C ALA A 98 -0.62 18.67 -1.01
N TRP A 99 -1.67 19.23 -1.62
CA TRP A 99 -2.74 19.92 -0.90
C TRP A 99 -3.62 18.98 -0.06
N LEU A 100 -3.92 17.77 -0.55
CA LEU A 100 -4.72 16.79 0.19
C LEU A 100 -3.94 16.10 1.32
N ALA A 101 -2.61 16.01 1.23
CA ALA A 101 -1.80 15.26 2.20
C ALA A 101 -2.00 15.73 3.67
N PRO A 102 -2.04 17.02 4.01
CA PRO A 102 -2.38 17.48 5.36
C PRO A 102 -3.77 17.04 5.84
N CYS A 103 -4.78 16.99 4.95
CA CYS A 103 -6.13 16.55 5.32
C CYS A 103 -6.13 15.06 5.71
N TRP A 104 -5.50 14.23 4.88
CA TRP A 104 -5.33 12.80 5.16
C TRP A 104 -4.52 12.53 6.44
N ARG A 105 -3.43 13.27 6.67
CA ARG A 105 -2.67 13.20 7.93
C ARG A 105 -3.52 13.57 9.14
N SER A 106 -4.38 14.57 9.02
CA SER A 106 -5.29 14.96 10.11
C SER A 106 -6.27 13.83 10.44
N LEU A 107 -6.84 13.16 9.43
CA LEU A 107 -7.68 11.99 9.64
C LEU A 107 -6.91 10.86 10.34
N ALA A 108 -5.68 10.57 9.89
CA ALA A 108 -4.84 9.53 10.47
C ALA A 108 -4.53 9.79 11.95
N LYS A 109 -4.19 11.03 12.33
CA LYS A 109 -3.96 11.43 13.73
C LYS A 109 -5.20 11.24 14.59
N ARG A 110 -6.37 11.67 14.10
CA ARG A 110 -7.64 11.55 14.83
C ARG A 110 -8.12 10.10 14.95
N ALA A 111 -7.71 9.25 14.01
CA ALA A 111 -8.00 7.82 14.01
C ALA A 111 -7.06 7.01 14.92
N ALA A 112 -5.90 7.55 15.31
CA ALA A 112 -4.88 6.83 16.08
C ALA A 112 -5.39 6.18 17.38
N PRO A 113 -6.34 6.78 18.14
CA PRO A 113 -6.88 6.15 19.35
C PRO A 113 -7.90 5.02 19.09
N LEU A 114 -8.36 4.84 17.85
CA LEU A 114 -9.34 3.81 17.53
C LEU A 114 -8.68 2.42 17.54
N PRO A 115 -9.27 1.43 18.24
CA PRO A 115 -8.72 0.08 18.24
C PRO A 115 -8.86 -0.55 16.85
N PHE A 116 -7.91 -1.40 16.48
CA PHE A 116 -7.99 -2.16 15.25
C PHE A 116 -9.19 -3.14 15.28
N ARG A 117 -9.96 -3.18 14.18
CA ARG A 117 -11.05 -4.13 13.96
C ARG A 117 -10.92 -4.72 12.58
N ASN A 118 -10.84 -6.04 12.48
CA ASN A 118 -10.65 -6.72 11.19
C ASN A 118 -11.79 -6.44 10.19
N ALA A 119 -13.03 -6.34 10.67
CA ALA A 119 -14.19 -5.98 9.85
C ALA A 119 -14.14 -4.54 9.28
N HIS A 120 -13.26 -3.69 9.83
CA HIS A 120 -13.10 -2.29 9.43
C HIS A 120 -11.62 -1.95 9.23
N ALA A 121 -10.84 -2.88 8.68
CA ALA A 121 -9.39 -2.70 8.52
C ALA A 121 -9.03 -1.41 7.76
N GLU A 122 -9.80 -1.03 6.73
CA GLU A 122 -9.56 0.19 5.96
C GLU A 122 -9.83 1.48 6.77
N HIS A 123 -10.57 1.39 7.89
CA HIS A 123 -10.85 2.50 8.81
C HIS A 123 -9.94 2.43 10.04
N HIS A 124 -8.64 2.19 9.81
CA HIS A 124 -7.59 2.30 10.81
C HIS A 124 -6.67 3.49 10.48
N ALA A 125 -5.87 3.96 11.43
CA ALA A 125 -4.90 5.02 11.15
C ALA A 125 -3.83 4.61 10.12
N THR A 126 -3.41 3.35 10.13
CA THR A 126 -2.33 2.84 9.27
C THR A 126 -2.57 3.03 7.76
N PRO A 127 -3.70 2.60 7.15
CA PRO A 127 -3.99 2.87 5.74
C PRO A 127 -3.85 4.36 5.35
N LEU A 128 -4.27 5.26 6.25
CA LEU A 128 -4.23 6.70 6.02
C LEU A 128 -2.79 7.22 6.04
N TRP A 129 -1.93 6.69 6.92
CA TRP A 129 -0.50 7.00 6.93
C TRP A 129 0.23 6.49 5.68
N LEU A 130 -0.10 5.27 5.23
CA LEU A 130 0.43 4.71 3.99
C LEU A 130 0.06 5.57 2.77
N LEU A 131 -1.19 6.05 2.71
CA LEU A 131 -1.68 6.89 1.60
C LEU A 131 -0.86 8.19 1.44
N VAL A 132 -0.50 8.83 2.54
CA VAL A 132 0.29 10.07 2.55
C VAL A 132 1.81 9.85 2.48
N GLY A 133 2.25 8.58 2.47
CA GLY A 133 3.66 8.20 2.43
C GLY A 133 4.41 8.45 3.74
N ASP A 134 3.71 8.48 4.87
CA ASP A 134 4.31 8.58 6.20
C ASP A 134 4.56 7.18 6.75
N TRP A 135 5.62 6.54 6.25
CA TRP A 135 5.92 5.13 6.51
C TRP A 135 6.28 4.86 7.97
N ALA A 136 6.92 5.83 8.63
CA ALA A 136 7.27 5.74 10.05
C ALA A 136 6.02 5.73 10.93
N ALA A 137 5.09 6.67 10.71
CA ALA A 137 3.82 6.70 11.44
C ALA A 137 2.96 5.46 11.14
N ALA A 138 3.00 4.94 9.90
CA ALA A 138 2.33 3.69 9.57
C ALA A 138 2.92 2.49 10.33
N HIS A 139 4.25 2.40 10.44
CA HIS A 139 4.95 1.37 11.20
C HIS A 139 4.54 1.38 12.67
N GLU A 140 4.67 2.54 13.34
CA GLU A 140 4.28 2.71 14.75
C GLU A 140 2.81 2.34 15.00
N ALA A 141 1.91 2.75 14.09
CA ALA A 141 0.49 2.44 14.20
C ALA A 141 0.20 0.92 14.08
N VAL A 142 1.00 0.17 13.32
CA VAL A 142 0.86 -1.29 13.25
C VAL A 142 1.41 -1.97 14.50
N GLU A 143 2.54 -1.48 15.04
CA GLU A 143 3.12 -2.05 16.27
C GLU A 143 2.17 -1.94 17.47
N GLY A 144 1.30 -0.94 17.50
CA GLY A 144 0.24 -0.81 18.50
C GLY A 144 -0.90 -1.84 18.38
N ILE A 145 -0.93 -2.66 17.34
CA ILE A 145 -1.95 -3.70 17.15
C ILE A 145 -1.46 -5.03 17.75
N ASP A 146 -2.21 -5.54 18.73
CA ASP A 146 -1.90 -6.83 19.34
C ASP A 146 -1.85 -7.96 18.32
N SER A 147 -0.75 -8.73 18.35
CA SER A 147 -0.53 -9.88 17.45
C SER A 147 -0.70 -9.54 15.96
N TRP A 148 -0.36 -8.31 15.54
CA TRP A 148 -0.53 -7.82 14.17
C TRP A 148 0.01 -8.77 13.09
N TRP A 149 1.11 -9.47 13.37
CA TRP A 149 1.77 -10.40 12.45
C TRP A 149 0.90 -11.63 12.10
N ARG A 150 -0.13 -11.95 12.89
CA ARG A 150 -1.11 -13.02 12.62
C ARG A 150 -2.29 -12.56 11.77
N ILE A 151 -2.43 -11.26 11.56
CA ILE A 151 -3.61 -10.67 10.95
C ILE A 151 -3.22 -10.20 9.54
N PRO A 152 -3.94 -10.62 8.49
CA PRO A 152 -3.54 -10.32 7.11
C PRO A 152 -3.35 -8.83 6.79
N SER A 153 -4.27 -7.95 7.23
CA SER A 153 -4.20 -6.53 6.88
C SER A 153 -3.03 -5.81 7.57
N PRO A 154 -2.85 -5.92 8.91
CA PRO A 154 -1.67 -5.35 9.57
C PRO A 154 -0.34 -5.92 9.07
N LEU A 155 -0.26 -7.23 8.78
CA LEU A 155 0.96 -7.81 8.21
C LEU A 155 1.30 -7.21 6.84
N ALA A 156 0.31 -7.00 5.97
CA ALA A 156 0.51 -6.36 4.67
C ALA A 156 0.96 -4.90 4.80
N TRP A 157 0.36 -4.15 5.73
CA TRP A 157 0.75 -2.77 5.98
C TRP A 157 2.18 -2.67 6.53
N MET A 158 2.56 -3.56 7.45
CA MET A 158 3.92 -3.59 7.98
C MET A 158 4.93 -3.95 6.89
N ALA A 159 4.60 -4.91 6.02
CA ALA A 159 5.45 -5.26 4.88
C ALA A 159 5.66 -4.06 3.94
N GLU A 160 4.60 -3.31 3.64
CA GLU A 160 4.68 -2.09 2.82
C GLU A 160 5.53 -1.00 3.49
N ALA A 161 5.23 -0.66 4.75
CA ALA A 161 5.95 0.36 5.50
C ALA A 161 7.44 0.03 5.60
N ARG A 162 7.76 -1.22 5.97
CA ARG A 162 9.14 -1.68 6.12
C ARG A 162 9.90 -1.71 4.80
N CYS A 163 9.25 -2.11 3.71
CA CYS A 163 9.85 -2.05 2.38
C CYS A 163 10.22 -0.62 1.97
N ARG A 164 9.43 0.38 2.40
CA ARG A 164 9.66 1.80 2.09
C ARG A 164 10.73 2.43 2.96
N VAL A 165 10.89 1.98 4.20
CA VAL A 165 11.89 2.51 5.15
C VAL A 165 13.24 1.79 5.03
N ASP A 166 13.22 0.46 5.08
CA ASP A 166 14.43 -0.38 5.19
C ASP A 166 14.80 -1.07 3.85
N GLY A 167 13.97 -0.89 2.82
CA GLY A 167 14.13 -1.55 1.52
C GLY A 167 13.50 -2.95 1.47
N LEU A 168 13.47 -3.50 0.26
CA LEU A 168 12.84 -4.79 -0.02
C LEU A 168 13.46 -5.95 0.77
N ASP A 169 14.76 -5.88 1.02
CA ASP A 169 15.50 -6.95 1.69
C ASP A 169 15.00 -7.22 3.10
N ALA A 170 14.63 -6.16 3.84
CA ALA A 170 14.06 -6.25 5.18
C ALA A 170 12.58 -6.66 5.19
N ALA A 171 11.86 -6.48 4.07
CA ALA A 171 10.44 -6.81 3.96
C ALA A 171 10.18 -8.26 3.55
N TRP A 172 11.16 -8.97 2.99
CA TRP A 172 11.00 -10.34 2.49
C TRP A 172 10.34 -11.31 3.47
N PRO A 173 10.72 -11.38 4.76
CA PRO A 173 10.07 -12.27 5.72
C PRO A 173 8.56 -12.03 5.81
N LEU A 174 8.16 -10.75 5.89
CA LEU A 174 6.76 -10.35 6.01
C LEU A 174 5.97 -10.61 4.72
N ILE A 175 6.59 -10.37 3.56
CA ILE A 175 5.99 -10.64 2.25
C ILE A 175 5.71 -12.15 2.10
N VAL A 176 6.64 -12.99 2.55
CA VAL A 176 6.49 -14.45 2.50
C VAL A 176 5.45 -14.96 3.49
N GLU A 177 5.44 -14.44 4.71
CA GLU A 177 4.40 -14.76 5.69
C GLU A 177 3.01 -14.35 5.18
N LEU A 178 2.90 -13.21 4.50
CA LEU A 178 1.65 -12.76 3.89
C LEU A 178 1.20 -13.69 2.75
N ALA A 179 2.12 -14.18 1.93
CA ALA A 179 1.81 -15.14 0.88
C ALA A 179 1.17 -16.42 1.43
N TRP A 180 1.62 -16.88 2.61
CA TRP A 180 1.03 -18.04 3.28
C TRP A 180 -0.29 -17.73 3.97
N LEU A 181 -0.39 -16.56 4.59
CA LEU A 181 -1.54 -16.19 5.42
C LEU A 181 -2.73 -15.71 4.59
N ALA A 182 -2.49 -14.93 3.53
CA ALA A 182 -3.52 -14.35 2.68
C ALA A 182 -3.00 -14.12 1.25
N PRO A 183 -2.97 -15.17 0.40
CA PRO A 183 -2.45 -15.12 -0.97
C PRO A 183 -3.02 -13.97 -1.81
N ALA A 184 -4.31 -13.68 -1.67
CA ALA A 184 -4.97 -12.56 -2.36
C ALA A 184 -4.40 -11.19 -1.96
N ARG A 185 -4.12 -10.98 -0.68
CA ARG A 185 -3.52 -9.73 -0.18
C ARG A 185 -2.06 -9.61 -0.58
N PHE A 186 -1.32 -10.72 -0.60
CA PHE A 186 0.02 -10.75 -1.16
C PHE A 186 0.01 -10.30 -2.63
N ALA A 187 -0.87 -10.86 -3.46
CA ALA A 187 -0.98 -10.49 -4.88
C ALA A 187 -1.36 -9.02 -5.09
N ALA A 188 -2.19 -8.46 -4.21
CA ALA A 188 -2.56 -7.04 -4.23
C ALA A 188 -1.44 -6.12 -3.70
N LEU A 189 -0.57 -6.60 -2.81
CA LEU A 189 0.54 -5.84 -2.24
C LEU A 189 1.67 -5.62 -3.26
N LEU A 190 2.02 -6.63 -4.07
CA LEU A 190 3.21 -6.56 -4.94
C LEU A 190 3.26 -5.29 -5.83
N PRO A 191 2.20 -4.92 -6.58
CA PRO A 191 2.24 -3.71 -7.41
C PRO A 191 2.37 -2.41 -6.59
N ARG A 192 1.90 -2.40 -5.34
CA ARG A 192 1.98 -1.23 -4.45
C ARG A 192 3.40 -0.96 -3.96
N LEU A 193 4.24 -2.00 -3.87
CA LEU A 193 5.65 -1.85 -3.54
C LEU A 193 6.41 -1.12 -4.65
N GLY A 194 5.95 -1.23 -5.90
CA GLY A 194 6.51 -0.52 -7.06
C GLY A 194 7.93 -0.99 -7.44
N ASP A 195 8.29 -2.21 -7.06
CA ASP A 195 9.59 -2.81 -7.37
C ASP A 195 9.49 -3.65 -8.65
N ALA A 196 10.16 -3.20 -9.71
CA ALA A 196 10.12 -3.86 -11.02
C ALA A 196 10.65 -5.31 -10.98
N SER A 197 11.54 -5.64 -10.03
CA SER A 197 12.06 -6.99 -9.87
C SER A 197 11.03 -7.92 -9.24
N LEU A 198 10.18 -7.43 -8.32
CA LEU A 198 9.03 -8.15 -7.80
C LEU A 198 7.98 -8.38 -8.88
N ASP A 199 7.68 -7.36 -9.68
CA ASP A 199 6.71 -7.48 -10.78
C ASP A 199 7.19 -8.48 -11.84
N ALA A 200 8.49 -8.52 -12.12
CA ALA A 200 9.08 -9.55 -13.00
C ALA A 200 8.99 -10.94 -12.38
N LEU A 201 9.28 -11.09 -11.08
CA LEU A 201 9.15 -12.36 -10.36
C LEU A 201 7.71 -12.87 -10.36
N ARG A 202 6.73 -12.00 -10.12
CA ARG A 202 5.31 -12.33 -10.15
C ARG A 202 4.89 -12.87 -11.52
N ARG A 203 5.17 -12.11 -12.59
CA ARG A 203 4.83 -12.53 -13.98
C ARG A 203 5.47 -13.87 -14.33
N ARG A 204 6.70 -14.08 -13.87
CA ARG A 204 7.41 -15.34 -14.09
C ARG A 204 6.80 -16.49 -13.29
N PHE A 205 6.37 -16.26 -12.05
CA PHE A 205 5.62 -17.24 -11.26
C PHE A 205 4.32 -17.62 -11.98
N ASP A 206 3.53 -16.64 -12.42
CA ASP A 206 2.27 -16.86 -13.11
C ASP A 206 2.45 -17.69 -14.40
N ALA A 207 3.59 -17.57 -15.08
CA ALA A 207 3.90 -18.30 -16.31
C ALA A 207 4.52 -19.69 -16.09
N GLU A 208 5.36 -19.86 -15.06
CA GLU A 208 6.18 -21.06 -14.88
C GLU A 208 5.68 -22.00 -13.77
N PHE A 209 4.89 -21.50 -12.81
CA PHE A 209 4.50 -22.29 -11.66
C PHE A 209 3.46 -23.37 -12.06
N PRO A 210 3.72 -24.66 -11.77
CA PRO A 210 2.82 -25.74 -12.10
C PRO A 210 1.67 -25.84 -11.09
N GLY A 211 0.83 -24.80 -11.04
CA GLY A 211 -0.38 -24.68 -10.22
C GLY A 211 -1.66 -24.70 -11.06
N MET A 212 -2.78 -24.31 -10.44
CA MET A 212 -4.10 -24.20 -11.08
C MET A 212 -4.34 -22.84 -11.76
N GLY A 213 -3.43 -21.88 -11.57
CA GLY A 213 -3.60 -20.49 -12.00
C GLY A 213 -4.53 -19.71 -11.07
N GLU A 214 -4.73 -20.19 -9.84
CA GLU A 214 -5.62 -19.59 -8.85
C GLU A 214 -4.85 -18.69 -7.89
N VAL A 215 -5.55 -17.76 -7.25
CA VAL A 215 -4.94 -16.85 -6.27
C VAL A 215 -4.28 -17.61 -5.11
N GLU A 216 -4.81 -18.77 -4.74
CA GLU A 216 -4.25 -19.63 -3.70
C GLU A 216 -2.86 -20.21 -4.05
N ASP A 217 -2.52 -20.28 -5.35
CA ASP A 217 -1.19 -20.73 -5.78
C ASP A 217 -0.09 -19.80 -5.28
N TYR A 218 -0.38 -18.52 -5.02
CA TYR A 218 0.62 -17.59 -4.47
C TYR A 218 1.14 -18.02 -3.09
N SER A 219 0.45 -18.90 -2.36
CA SER A 219 1.02 -19.52 -1.15
C SER A 219 2.32 -20.31 -1.43
N TRP A 220 2.50 -20.80 -2.64
CA TRP A 220 3.70 -21.50 -3.11
C TRP A 220 4.78 -20.58 -3.67
N PHE A 221 4.49 -19.29 -3.87
CA PHE A 221 5.44 -18.31 -4.37
C PHE A 221 6.76 -18.31 -3.58
N PRO A 222 6.78 -18.34 -2.23
CA PRO A 222 8.04 -18.37 -1.48
C PRO A 222 8.89 -19.61 -1.77
N ALA A 223 8.26 -20.77 -1.93
CA ALA A 223 8.97 -22.02 -2.22
C ALA A 223 9.52 -22.01 -3.65
N TRP A 224 8.71 -21.59 -4.63
CA TRP A 224 9.17 -21.39 -6.01
C TRP A 224 10.29 -20.36 -6.11
N LEU A 225 10.21 -19.27 -5.34
CA LEU A 225 11.21 -18.21 -5.30
C LEU A 225 12.60 -18.75 -4.91
N LEU A 226 12.67 -19.68 -3.95
CA LEU A 226 13.93 -20.32 -3.56
C LEU A 226 14.52 -21.22 -4.65
N VAL A 227 13.70 -21.76 -5.55
CA VAL A 227 14.18 -22.52 -6.72
C VAL A 227 14.83 -21.58 -7.73
N VAL A 228 14.18 -20.45 -8.04
CA VAL A 228 14.65 -19.53 -9.09
C VAL A 228 15.69 -18.52 -8.60
N LYS A 229 15.68 -18.17 -7.31
CA LYS A 229 16.61 -17.24 -6.65
C LYS A 229 17.11 -17.83 -5.31
N PRO A 230 18.01 -18.85 -5.34
CA PRO A 230 18.53 -19.48 -4.12
C PRO A 230 19.22 -18.53 -3.14
N ALA A 231 19.81 -17.43 -3.63
CA ALA A 231 20.48 -16.43 -2.80
C ALA A 231 19.55 -15.77 -1.76
N LEU A 232 18.23 -15.82 -1.95
CA LEU A 232 17.25 -15.29 -0.99
C LEU A 232 17.00 -16.22 0.20
N SER A 233 17.61 -17.42 0.24
CA SER A 233 17.37 -18.40 1.29
C SER A 233 17.65 -17.88 2.70
N GLY A 234 18.68 -17.06 2.89
CA GLY A 234 18.98 -16.47 4.20
C GLY A 234 17.86 -15.55 4.66
N ARG A 235 17.44 -14.63 3.80
CA ARG A 235 16.39 -13.63 4.07
C ARG A 235 15.03 -14.27 4.30
N LEU A 236 14.70 -15.32 3.55
CA LEU A 236 13.45 -16.06 3.72
C LEU A 236 13.47 -16.95 4.97
N GLY A 237 14.65 -17.28 5.50
CA GLY A 237 14.82 -18.07 6.72
C GLY A 237 14.31 -17.36 7.98
N ASP A 238 14.25 -16.02 7.95
CA ASP A 238 13.74 -15.21 9.06
C ASP A 238 12.20 -15.20 9.14
N ALA A 239 11.52 -15.73 8.12
CA ALA A 239 10.06 -15.81 8.09
C ALA A 239 9.53 -16.86 9.08
N ARG A 240 8.44 -16.53 9.76
CA ARG A 240 7.71 -17.42 10.68
C ARG A 240 6.97 -18.50 9.89
N THR A 241 7.59 -19.66 9.79
CA THR A 241 6.98 -20.82 9.10
C THR A 241 5.68 -21.24 9.77
N GLN A 242 4.69 -21.62 8.96
CA GLN A 242 3.39 -22.13 9.41
C GLN A 242 3.35 -23.66 9.27
N PRO A 243 3.45 -24.44 10.37
CA PRO A 243 3.56 -25.90 10.28
C PRO A 243 2.36 -26.58 9.63
N GLY A 244 1.17 -25.99 9.70
CA GLY A 244 -0.06 -26.52 9.11
C GLY A 244 -0.10 -26.43 7.58
N LEU A 245 0.61 -25.48 6.98
CA LEU A 245 0.52 -25.19 5.55
C LEU A 245 1.61 -25.92 4.74
N ALA A 246 1.20 -26.68 3.72
CA ALA A 246 2.14 -27.40 2.86
C ALA A 246 3.14 -26.47 2.17
N ALA A 247 2.68 -25.33 1.66
CA ALA A 247 3.50 -24.35 0.96
C ALA A 247 4.60 -23.74 1.85
N SER A 248 4.28 -23.43 3.12
CA SER A 248 5.27 -22.95 4.09
C SER A 248 6.31 -24.01 4.45
N ARG A 249 5.88 -25.26 4.66
CA ARG A 249 6.80 -26.39 4.86
C ARG A 249 7.71 -26.62 3.65
N ALA A 250 7.21 -26.41 2.42
CA ALA A 250 7.99 -26.55 1.20
C ALA A 250 9.13 -25.52 1.15
N ALA A 251 8.85 -24.26 1.47
CA ALA A 251 9.85 -23.20 1.50
C ALA A 251 10.93 -23.47 2.56
N ALA A 252 10.53 -23.87 3.78
CA ALA A 252 11.48 -24.26 4.83
C ALA A 252 12.36 -25.45 4.42
N LEU A 253 11.75 -26.47 3.79
CA LEU A 253 12.47 -27.63 3.28
C LEU A 253 13.46 -27.27 2.17
N LEU A 254 13.10 -26.35 1.28
CA LEU A 254 13.98 -25.83 0.25
C LEU A 254 15.14 -25.02 0.83
N GLY A 255 14.90 -24.17 1.83
CA GLY A 255 15.97 -23.46 2.53
C GLY A 255 16.99 -24.42 3.15
N GLU A 256 16.52 -25.49 3.80
CA GLU A 256 17.39 -26.54 4.34
C GLU A 256 18.13 -27.30 3.24
N LEU A 257 17.47 -27.64 2.12
CA LEU A 257 18.12 -28.25 0.96
C LEU A 257 19.26 -27.37 0.44
N LEU A 258 19.02 -26.08 0.22
CA LEU A 258 20.02 -25.14 -0.30
C LEU A 258 21.23 -25.00 0.64
N ARG A 259 20.98 -24.95 1.95
CA ARG A 259 22.04 -24.90 2.95
C ARG A 259 22.88 -26.18 2.96
N ARG A 260 22.24 -27.35 2.89
CA ARG A 260 22.96 -28.65 2.85
C ARG A 260 23.71 -28.88 1.55
N GLU A 261 23.21 -28.35 0.43
CA GLU A 261 23.93 -28.33 -0.84
C GLU A 261 25.23 -27.51 -0.74
N HIS A 262 25.17 -26.36 -0.08
CA HIS A 262 26.36 -25.54 0.18
C HIS A 262 27.37 -26.23 1.11
N GLU A 263 26.88 -26.99 2.10
CA GLU A 263 27.71 -27.74 3.08
C GLU A 263 28.28 -29.07 2.53
N GLY A 264 27.79 -29.57 1.40
CA GLY A 264 28.24 -30.83 0.79
C GLY A 264 27.72 -32.13 1.44
N ASP A 265 26.68 -32.07 2.29
CA ASP A 265 26.12 -33.25 2.98
C ASP A 265 25.20 -34.08 2.07
N GLN A 266 25.79 -34.91 1.21
CA GLN A 266 25.04 -35.68 0.20
C GLN A 266 24.04 -36.69 0.77
N HIS A 267 24.29 -37.25 1.96
CA HIS A 267 23.44 -38.30 2.52
C HIS A 267 22.07 -37.74 2.96
N LYS A 268 22.06 -36.56 3.59
CA LYS A 268 20.81 -35.90 3.99
C LYS A 268 20.03 -35.34 2.80
N LEU A 269 20.70 -34.94 1.72
CA LEU A 269 20.05 -34.40 0.53
C LEU A 269 19.06 -35.39 -0.10
N VAL A 270 19.36 -36.70 -0.14
CA VAL A 270 18.46 -37.70 -0.72
C VAL A 270 17.12 -37.72 0.03
N SER A 271 17.17 -37.76 1.38
CA SER A 271 15.97 -37.76 2.22
C SER A 271 15.13 -36.49 2.06
N LEU A 272 15.78 -35.32 1.98
CA LEU A 272 15.11 -34.03 1.82
C LEU A 272 14.47 -33.90 0.44
N ARG A 273 15.14 -34.37 -0.62
CA ARG A 273 14.61 -34.41 -1.99
C ARG A 273 13.37 -35.31 -2.10
N GLN A 274 13.39 -36.47 -1.44
CA GLN A 274 12.21 -37.35 -1.37
C GLN A 274 11.03 -36.66 -0.66
N ARG A 275 11.28 -35.94 0.43
CA ARG A 275 10.24 -35.18 1.14
C ARG A 275 9.64 -34.08 0.25
N LEU A 276 10.47 -33.36 -0.52
CA LEU A 276 10.00 -32.32 -1.43
C LEU A 276 9.15 -32.90 -2.57
N SER A 277 9.60 -34.03 -3.14
CA SER A 277 8.84 -34.78 -4.16
C SER A 277 7.45 -35.19 -3.68
N ARG A 278 7.33 -35.70 -2.44
CA ARG A 278 6.04 -36.10 -1.85
C ARG A 278 5.14 -34.91 -1.56
N LEU A 279 5.72 -33.76 -1.26
CA LEU A 279 4.97 -32.56 -0.90
C LEU A 279 4.44 -31.84 -2.14
N HIS A 280 5.25 -31.69 -3.19
CA HIS A 280 4.80 -31.10 -4.46
C HIS A 280 5.68 -31.55 -5.64
N ALA A 281 5.17 -32.46 -6.46
CA ALA A 281 5.92 -33.03 -7.59
C ALA A 281 6.33 -31.98 -8.66
N GLY A 282 5.47 -30.99 -8.94
CA GLY A 282 5.78 -29.88 -9.86
C GLY A 282 7.01 -29.06 -9.42
N LEU A 283 6.96 -28.51 -8.20
CA LEU A 283 8.06 -27.80 -7.56
C LEU A 283 9.36 -28.63 -7.49
N PHE A 284 9.28 -29.93 -7.15
CA PHE A 284 10.44 -30.81 -7.17
C PHE A 284 11.09 -30.92 -8.55
N ARG A 285 10.28 -31.08 -9.61
CA ARG A 285 10.78 -31.12 -10.99
C ARG A 285 11.49 -29.81 -11.36
N ALA A 286 10.90 -28.67 -11.03
CA ALA A 286 11.50 -27.35 -11.25
C ALA A 286 12.86 -27.22 -10.52
N TYR A 287 12.91 -27.61 -9.25
CA TYR A 287 14.13 -27.63 -8.46
C TYR A 287 15.22 -28.51 -9.10
N MET A 288 14.90 -29.76 -9.49
CA MET A 288 15.87 -30.66 -10.12
C MET A 288 16.35 -30.15 -11.49
N ALA A 289 15.51 -29.43 -12.24
CA ALA A 289 15.91 -28.84 -13.52
C ALA A 289 17.02 -27.79 -13.35
N THR A 290 16.92 -26.92 -12.32
CA THR A 290 17.94 -25.89 -12.06
C THR A 290 19.30 -26.48 -11.67
N ARG A 291 19.34 -27.62 -10.99
CA ARG A 291 20.57 -28.28 -10.54
C ARG A 291 21.23 -29.13 -11.63
N LYS A 292 20.46 -29.68 -12.57
CA LYS A 292 21.02 -30.38 -13.75
C LYS A 292 21.83 -29.45 -14.66
N VAL A 293 21.46 -28.18 -14.74
CA VAL A 293 22.15 -27.17 -15.56
C VAL A 293 23.48 -26.73 -14.93
N GLN A 294 23.63 -26.81 -13.61
CA GLN A 294 24.85 -26.39 -12.90
C GLN A 294 25.96 -27.47 -12.86
N HIS A 295 25.68 -28.70 -13.31
CA HIS A 295 26.64 -29.82 -13.37
C HIS A 295 27.15 -30.11 -14.80
N ARG A 296 27.06 -29.15 -15.71
CA ARG A 296 27.73 -29.15 -17.03
C ARG A 296 28.73 -28.02 -17.06
#